data_AF-A0A8J5QY49-F1
#
_entry.id   AF-A0A8J5QY49-F1
#
_cell.length_a   1.000
_cell.length_b   1.000
_cell.length_c   1.000
_cell.angle_alpha   90.00
_cell.angle_beta   90.00
_cell.angle_gamma   90.00
#
_symmetry.space_group_name_H-M   'P 1'
#
loop_
_entity.id
_entity.type
_entity.pdbx_description
1 polymer ?
#
loop_
_entity_poly.entity_id
_entity_poly.type
_entity_poly.pdbx_seq_one_letter_code
_entity_poly.pdbx_strand_id
1 'polypeptide(L)'
;MVGDRCILEVVYSHKLPRFPASLTAGAFGGARGRDFFSVQCLDGTMLFYEQETHTFQQLLKDRLLPEQVAYVPRNDVFITSSIKIWQSSVEGKRNENI
;
A
#
# COMPACT_ATOMS: atom_id res chain seq x y z
N MET A 1 27.99 13.48 -32.94
CA MET A 1 27.53 12.58 -31.86
C MET A 1 26.14 12.12 -32.26
N VAL A 2 25.96 10.83 -32.52
CA VAL A 2 24.64 10.25 -32.82
C VAL A 2 23.93 10.12 -31.48
N GLY A 3 22.74 10.70 -31.34
CA GLY A 3 21.98 10.66 -30.09
C GLY A 3 21.47 9.25 -29.81
N ASP A 4 21.53 8.84 -28.55
CA ASP A 4 21.00 7.54 -28.11
C ASP A 4 19.46 7.53 -28.24
N ARG A 5 18.92 6.49 -28.89
CA ARG A 5 17.47 6.28 -29.01
C ARG A 5 17.01 5.35 -27.90
N CYS A 6 16.18 5.84 -26.99
CA CYS A 6 15.46 5.03 -26.00
C CYS A 6 14.08 4.68 -26.55
N ILE A 7 13.76 3.38 -26.66
CA ILE A 7 12.42 2.89 -27.04
C ILE A 7 11.73 2.42 -25.77
N LEU A 8 10.55 2.98 -25.48
CA LEU A 8 9.71 2.55 -24.37
C LEU A 8 8.73 1.49 -24.88
N GLU A 9 8.88 0.26 -24.41
CA GLU A 9 7.96 -0.85 -24.70
C GLU A 9 7.24 -1.28 -23.42
N VAL A 10 5.95 -1.56 -23.54
CA VAL A 10 5.14 -2.05 -22.42
C VAL A 10 5.40 -3.54 -22.26
N VAL A 11 6.08 -3.93 -21.18
CA VAL A 11 6.32 -5.35 -20.86
C VAL A 11 5.06 -6.02 -20.31
N TYR A 12 4.33 -5.34 -19.42
CA TYR A 12 3.04 -5.78 -18.89
C TYR A 12 2.20 -4.59 -18.40
N SER A 13 0.89 -4.82 -18.27
CA SER A 13 -0.07 -3.84 -17.77
C SER A 13 -1.11 -4.51 -16.88
N HIS A 14 -1.41 -3.87 -15.75
CA HIS A 14 -2.36 -4.37 -14.76
C HIS A 14 -3.60 -3.50 -14.74
N LYS A 15 -4.77 -4.10 -14.96
CA LYS A 15 -6.04 -3.42 -14.74
C LYS A 15 -6.35 -3.42 -13.25
N LEU A 16 -6.48 -2.24 -12.67
CA LEU A 16 -6.76 -2.10 -11.25
C LEU A 16 -8.27 -2.24 -10.97
N PRO A 17 -8.69 -3.05 -9.99
CA PRO A 17 -10.10 -3.22 -9.62
C PRO A 17 -10.65 -2.06 -8.78
N ARG A 18 -9.77 -1.16 -8.31
CA ARG A 18 -10.06 -0.05 -7.39
C ARG A 18 -9.28 1.18 -7.85
N PHE A 19 -9.67 2.35 -7.36
CA PHE A 19 -9.00 3.61 -7.70
C PHE A 19 -7.64 3.72 -6.99
N PRO A 20 -6.51 3.78 -7.71
CA PRO A 20 -5.19 3.92 -7.10
C PRO A 20 -4.99 5.30 -6.49
N ALA A 21 -4.22 5.35 -5.41
CA ALA A 21 -3.80 6.56 -4.70
C ALA A 21 -2.27 6.73 -4.74
N SER A 22 -1.53 5.64 -4.50
CA SER A 22 -0.07 5.64 -4.49
C SER A 22 0.49 4.26 -4.86
N LEU A 23 1.77 4.22 -5.22
CA LEU A 23 2.52 2.99 -5.50
C LEU A 23 3.80 2.97 -4.66
N THR A 24 4.15 1.81 -4.12
CA THR A 24 5.41 1.55 -3.42
C THR A 24 6.08 0.38 -4.09
N ALA A 25 7.38 0.49 -4.40
CA ALA A 25 8.16 -0.59 -4.99
C ALA A 25 9.28 -1.03 -4.04
N GLY A 26 9.69 -2.29 -4.17
CA GLY A 26 10.85 -2.84 -3.49
C GLY A 26 10.85 -4.35 -3.46
N ALA A 27 11.96 -4.90 -2.98
CA ALA A 27 12.18 -6.33 -2.81
C ALA A 27 11.42 -6.91 -1.59
N PHE A 28 10.08 -6.84 -1.60
CA PHE A 28 9.25 -7.37 -0.51
C PHE A 28 9.60 -8.83 -0.20
N GLY A 29 9.62 -9.22 1.08
CA GLY A 29 10.03 -10.56 1.51
C GLY A 29 11.54 -10.84 1.40
N GLY A 30 12.37 -9.83 1.09
CA GLY A 30 13.81 -9.99 0.92
C GLY A 30 14.23 -10.62 -0.42
N ALA A 31 13.41 -10.44 -1.47
CA ALA A 31 13.73 -10.91 -2.82
C ALA A 31 15.08 -10.37 -3.32
N ARG A 32 15.90 -11.21 -3.98
CA ARG A 32 17.17 -10.78 -4.56
C ARG A 32 17.02 -10.55 -6.06
N GLY A 33 17.48 -9.39 -6.53
CA GLY A 33 17.51 -9.06 -7.95
C GLY A 33 16.14 -8.84 -8.60
N ARG A 34 15.08 -8.69 -7.80
CA ARG A 34 13.72 -8.40 -8.27
C ARG A 34 13.06 -7.43 -7.32
N ASP A 35 12.37 -6.46 -7.90
CA ASP A 35 11.45 -5.59 -7.18
C ASP A 35 10.01 -5.99 -7.48
N PHE A 36 9.20 -5.86 -6.45
CA PHE A 36 7.75 -5.98 -6.52
C PHE A 36 7.14 -4.60 -6.31
N PHE A 37 5.83 -4.49 -6.47
CA PHE A 37 5.15 -3.25 -6.13
C PHE A 37 3.81 -3.50 -5.47
N SER A 38 3.43 -2.57 -4.62
CA SER A 38 2.12 -2.48 -4.00
C SER A 38 1.43 -1.20 -4.42
N VAL A 39 0.14 -1.27 -4.72
CA VAL A 39 -0.70 -0.11 -5.02
C VAL A 39 -1.64 0.11 -3.85
N GLN A 40 -1.56 1.27 -3.22
CA GLN A 40 -2.58 1.71 -2.26
C GLN A 40 -3.74 2.32 -3.03
N CYS A 41 -4.96 1.92 -2.71
CA CYS A 41 -6.20 2.46 -3.28
C CYS A 41 -6.85 3.47 -2.34
N LEU A 42 -7.74 4.31 -2.88
CA LEU A 42 -8.45 5.35 -2.14
C LEU A 42 -9.30 4.80 -0.97
N ASP A 43 -9.75 3.55 -1.06
CA ASP A 43 -10.54 2.87 -0.02
C ASP A 43 -9.69 2.20 1.08
N GLY A 44 -8.37 2.42 1.06
CA GLY A 44 -7.42 1.83 2.00
C GLY A 44 -6.97 0.41 1.65
N THR A 45 -7.39 -0.15 0.50
CA THR A 45 -6.89 -1.45 0.03
C THR A 45 -5.46 -1.31 -0.49
N MET A 46 -4.56 -2.18 -0.04
CA MET A 46 -3.24 -2.41 -0.60
C MET A 46 -3.30 -3.62 -1.54
N LEU A 47 -3.02 -3.43 -2.83
CA LEU A 47 -2.89 -4.49 -3.83
C LEU A 47 -1.41 -4.82 -4.01
N PHE A 48 -1.03 -6.10 -3.99
CA PHE A 48 0.37 -6.53 -4.11
C PHE A 48 0.60 -7.29 -5.43
N TYR A 49 1.69 -6.95 -6.11
CA TYR A 49 2.04 -7.51 -7.40
C TYR A 49 3.50 -7.97 -7.43
N GLU A 50 3.69 -9.23 -7.80
CA GLU A 50 4.96 -9.81 -8.16
C GLU A 50 5.10 -9.76 -9.69
N GLN A 51 5.68 -8.67 -10.19
CA GLN A 51 5.90 -8.43 -11.63
C GLN A 51 4.60 -8.50 -12.45
N GLU A 52 4.43 -9.52 -13.29
CA GLU A 52 3.25 -9.76 -14.12
C GLU A 52 2.06 -10.35 -13.34
N THR A 53 2.23 -10.69 -12.07
CA THR A 53 1.24 -11.43 -11.27
C THR A 53 0.70 -10.59 -10.12
N HIS A 54 -0.63 -10.46 -10.02
CA HIS A 54 -1.27 -10.00 -8.79
C HIS A 54 -1.25 -11.12 -7.75
N THR A 55 -0.69 -10.88 -6.57
CA THR A 55 -0.55 -11.90 -5.52
C THR A 55 -1.73 -11.85 -4.55
N PHE A 56 -1.92 -10.74 -3.84
CA PHE A 56 -2.98 -10.61 -2.83
C PHE A 56 -3.35 -9.15 -2.58
N GLN A 57 -4.40 -8.93 -1.79
CA GLN A 57 -4.82 -7.62 -1.33
C GLN A 57 -5.01 -7.60 0.19
N GLN A 58 -4.77 -6.46 0.83
CA GLN A 58 -4.94 -6.25 2.26
C GLN A 58 -5.65 -4.92 2.53
N LEU A 59 -6.71 -4.92 3.33
CA LEU A 59 -7.39 -3.68 3.74
C LEU A 59 -6.72 -3.08 4.97
N LEU A 60 -6.32 -1.80 4.88
CA LEU A 60 -5.87 -1.02 6.03
C LEU A 60 -7.09 -0.44 6.76
N LYS A 61 -7.37 -0.93 7.97
CA LYS A 61 -8.51 -0.50 8.79
C LYS A 61 -8.26 0.83 9.49
N ASP A 62 -9.34 1.47 9.91
CA ASP A 62 -9.35 2.69 10.74
C ASP A 62 -8.59 3.86 10.11
N ARG A 63 -8.71 3.99 8.78
CA ARG A 63 -8.14 5.07 7.96
C ARG A 63 -9.25 5.93 7.36
N LEU A 64 -9.07 7.25 7.40
CA LEU A 64 -10.00 8.18 6.76
C LEU A 64 -9.62 8.48 5.30
N LEU A 65 -8.32 8.56 5.02
CA LEU A 65 -7.76 8.91 3.72
C LEU A 65 -6.59 7.96 3.38
N PRO A 66 -6.24 7.78 2.09
CA PRO A 66 -4.99 7.14 1.70
C PRO A 66 -3.80 7.94 2.23
N GLU A 67 -2.82 7.22 2.78
CA GLU A 67 -1.67 7.79 3.49
C GLU A 67 -0.37 7.45 2.80
N GLN A 68 0.68 8.23 3.06
CA GLN A 68 2.01 7.88 2.56
C GLN A 68 2.42 6.50 3.08
N VAL A 69 2.77 5.62 2.14
CA VAL A 69 3.28 4.27 2.41
C VAL A 69 4.74 4.21 2.00
N ALA A 70 5.59 3.70 2.88
CA ALA A 70 7.00 3.43 2.59
C ALA A 70 7.35 1.99 2.95
N TYR A 71 8.09 1.30 2.08
CA TYR A 71 8.65 0.00 2.37
C TYR A 71 10.07 0.16 2.94
N VAL A 72 10.36 -0.54 4.04
CA VAL A 72 11.68 -0.56 4.67
C VAL A 72 12.30 -1.96 4.51
N PRO A 73 13.19 -2.17 3.52
CA PRO A 73 13.74 -3.49 3.20
C PRO A 73 14.48 -4.16 4.36
N ARG A 74 15.14 -3.37 5.21
CA ARG A 74 15.94 -3.87 6.35
C ARG A 74 15.13 -4.77 7.29
N ASN A 75 13.85 -4.45 7.47
CA ASN A 75 12.98 -5.12 8.44
C ASN A 75 11.80 -5.83 7.75
N ASP A 76 11.71 -5.74 6.43
CA ASP A 76 10.58 -6.23 5.63
C ASP A 76 9.22 -5.72 6.12
N VAL A 77 9.13 -4.40 6.35
CA VAL A 77 7.91 -3.76 6.86
C VAL A 77 7.45 -2.61 5.99
N PHE A 78 6.13 -2.40 5.97
CA PHE A 78 5.51 -1.21 5.44
C PHE A 78 5.19 -0.25 6.58
N ILE A 79 5.59 1.01 6.42
CA ILE A 79 5.30 2.10 7.34
C ILE A 79 4.25 3.00 6.70
N THR A 80 3.23 3.39 7.47
CA THR A 80 2.14 4.26 7.02
C THR A 80 1.91 5.39 8.01
N SER A 81 1.61 6.60 7.51
CA SER A 81 1.37 7.79 8.33
C SER A 81 -0.12 7.95 8.70
N SER A 82 -0.48 7.41 9.87
CA SER A 82 -1.77 7.45 10.58
C SER A 82 -2.62 8.72 10.70
N ILE A 83 -3.58 9.05 9.82
CA ILE A 83 -4.76 9.86 10.17
C ILE A 83 -5.90 8.92 10.63
N LYS A 84 -6.05 8.80 11.95
CA LYS A 84 -7.15 8.04 12.56
C LYS A 84 -8.42 8.86 12.62
N ILE A 85 -9.56 8.18 12.44
CA ILE A 85 -10.86 8.73 12.81
C ILE A 85 -10.90 8.84 14.34
N TRP A 86 -11.28 10.01 14.86
CA TRP A 86 -11.51 10.17 16.29
C TRP A 86 -12.80 9.43 16.66
N GLN A 87 -12.68 8.31 17.35
CA GLN A 87 -13.82 7.60 17.94
C GLN A 87 -13.87 7.93 19.43
N SER A 88 -14.95 8.57 19.87
CA SER A 88 -15.26 8.68 21.30
C SER A 88 -15.47 7.27 21.84
N SER A 89 -14.63 6.81 22.77
CA SER A 89 -15.03 5.68 23.62
C SER A 89 -16.19 6.17 24.47
N VAL A 90 -17.41 5.78 24.10
CA VAL A 90 -18.54 5.87 25.03
C VAL A 90 -18.43 4.65 25.94
N GLU A 91 -17.41 4.63 26.79
CA GLU A 91 -17.35 3.72 27.93
C GLU A 91 -18.44 4.21 28.90
N GLY A 92 -19.64 3.66 28.75
CA GLY A 92 -20.73 3.90 29.67
C GLY A 92 -20.30 3.48 31.06
N LYS A 93 -19.93 4.45 31.90
CA LYS A 93 -20.01 4.29 33.35
C LYS A 93 -21.48 3.99 33.66
N ARG A 94 -21.82 2.69 33.73
CA ARG A 94 -22.99 2.25 34.48
C ARG A 94 -22.74 2.72 35.90
N ASN A 95 -23.53 3.70 36.30
CA ASN A 95 -23.67 4.08 37.69
C ASN A 95 -24.23 2.85 38.42
N GLU A 96 -23.38 2.15 39.16
CA GLU A 96 -23.84 1.25 40.21
C GLU A 96 -24.13 2.13 41.44
N ASN A 97 -25.42 2.16 41.79
CA ASN A 97 -25.94 2.77 43.00
C ASN A 97 -25.38 2.04 44.24
N ILE A 98 -25.01 2.80 45.29
CA ILE A 98 -25.55 2.77 46.67
C ILE A 98 -24.92 3.93 47.44
#